data_AF-A0A524QQJ5-F1
#
_entry.id   AF-A0A524QQJ5-F1
#
_cell.length_a   1.000
_cell.length_b   1.000
_cell.length_c   1.000
_cell.angle_alpha   90.00
_cell.angle_beta   90.00
_cell.angle_gamma   90.00
#
_symmetry.space_group_name_H-M   'P 1'
#
loop_
_entity.id
_entity.type
_entity.pdbx_description
1 polymer ?
#
loop_
_entity_poly.entity_id
_entity_poly.type
_entity_poly.pdbx_seq_one_letter_code
_entity_poly.pdbx_strand_id
1 'polypeptide(L)'
;MPGLAGAISGINSNLDTAAIIDAMLTYDKQNITLAQYNQTVKTNQITTYQAINTRLLAFQTQAALLARSDIFAATKVSVSDEDYLTATAGSNVGLGTYSLNITALA
;
A
#
# COMPACT_ATOMS: atom_id res chain seq x y z
N MET A 1 -17.16 -55.87 59.33
CA MET A 1 -17.04 -54.41 59.45
C MET A 1 -17.11 -53.80 58.05
N PRO A 2 -17.91 -52.73 57.89
CA PRO A 2 -18.14 -52.02 56.63
C PRO A 2 -16.94 -51.12 56.32
N GLY A 3 -16.74 -50.74 55.05
CA GLY A 3 -15.83 -49.62 54.73
C GLY A 3 -15.01 -49.67 53.43
N LEU A 4 -15.50 -50.30 52.35
CA LEU A 4 -14.97 -50.09 51.00
C LEU A 4 -15.59 -48.86 50.29
N ALA A 5 -16.25 -47.96 51.03
CA ALA A 5 -17.01 -46.82 50.50
C ALA A 5 -16.22 -45.49 50.38
N GLY A 6 -14.88 -45.52 50.47
CA GLY A 6 -14.06 -44.29 50.50
C GLY A 6 -13.32 -43.93 49.21
N ALA A 7 -12.92 -44.91 48.39
CA ALA A 7 -12.10 -44.65 47.19
C ALA A 7 -12.92 -44.33 45.93
N ILE A 8 -14.24 -44.53 45.97
CA ILE A 8 -15.19 -44.29 44.86
C ILE A 8 -16.12 -43.10 45.17
N SER A 9 -15.87 -42.37 46.26
CA SER A 9 -16.70 -41.22 46.66
C SER A 9 -16.40 -39.95 45.84
N GLY A 10 -15.25 -39.89 45.16
CA GLY A 10 -14.88 -38.78 44.26
C GLY A 10 -15.30 -38.94 42.79
N ILE A 11 -15.69 -40.14 42.37
CA ILE A 11 -16.06 -40.48 40.97
C ILE A 11 -17.60 -40.42 40.79
N ASN A 12 -18.33 -40.23 41.90
CA ASN A 12 -19.78 -39.98 41.94
C ASN A 12 -20.14 -38.51 42.19
N SER A 13 -19.15 -37.62 42.32
CA SER A 13 -19.46 -36.19 42.19
C SER A 13 -19.83 -35.93 40.75
N ASN A 14 -20.84 -35.08 40.55
CA ASN A 14 -21.15 -34.32 39.33
C ASN A 14 -19.95 -33.48 38.85
N LEU A 15 -18.74 -34.05 38.81
CA LEU A 15 -17.59 -33.50 38.13
C LEU A 15 -17.84 -33.83 36.66
N ASP A 16 -18.56 -32.94 35.99
CA ASP A 16 -18.65 -32.93 34.55
C ASP A 16 -17.23 -32.66 34.01
N THR A 17 -16.45 -33.73 33.91
CA THR A 17 -15.09 -33.71 33.40
C THR A 17 -15.07 -33.24 31.95
N ALA A 18 -16.18 -33.42 31.21
CA ALA A 18 -16.36 -32.83 29.90
C ALA A 18 -16.49 -31.29 30.00
N ALA A 19 -17.26 -30.75 30.95
CA ALA A 19 -17.33 -29.30 31.18
C ALA A 19 -15.98 -28.68 31.59
N ILE A 20 -15.14 -29.41 32.35
CA ILE A 20 -13.79 -28.94 32.71
C ILE A 20 -12.87 -28.94 31.49
N ILE A 21 -12.92 -29.98 30.65
CA ILE A 21 -12.14 -30.07 29.41
C ILE A 21 -12.59 -28.98 28.41
N ASP A 22 -13.89 -28.74 28.28
CA ASP A 22 -14.45 -27.68 27.45
C ASP A 22 -14.06 -26.29 27.97
N ALA A 23 -14.04 -26.08 29.29
CA ALA A 23 -13.57 -24.82 29.88
C ALA A 23 -12.08 -24.57 29.57
N MET A 24 -11.23 -25.59 29.64
CA MET A 24 -9.82 -25.50 29.26
C MET A 24 -9.64 -25.22 27.76
N LEU A 25 -10.35 -25.95 26.89
CA LEU A 25 -10.33 -25.71 25.44
C LEU A 25 -10.82 -24.31 25.06
N THR A 26 -11.83 -23.80 25.77
CA THR A 26 -12.37 -22.45 25.54
C THR A 26 -11.37 -21.39 25.98
N TYR A 27 -10.68 -21.61 27.10
CA TYR A 27 -9.61 -20.73 27.58
C TYR A 27 -8.42 -20.69 26.61
N ASP A 28 -7.99 -21.84 26.10
CA ASP A 28 -6.92 -21.92 25.10
C ASP A 28 -7.31 -21.22 23.79
N LYS A 29 -8.55 -21.38 23.33
CA LYS A 29 -9.08 -20.66 22.16
C LYS A 29 -9.15 -19.15 22.37
N GLN A 30 -9.41 -18.69 23.60
CA GLN A 30 -9.47 -17.25 23.91
C GLN A 30 -8.10 -16.59 23.69
N ASN A 31 -7.02 -17.24 24.13
CA ASN A 31 -5.66 -16.74 23.94
C ASN A 31 -5.28 -16.66 22.46
N ILE A 32 -5.66 -17.68 21.68
CA ILE A 32 -5.46 -17.69 20.21
C ILE A 32 -6.24 -16.56 19.54
N THR A 33 -7.51 -16.37 19.93
CA THR A 33 -8.36 -15.31 19.39
C THR A 33 -7.78 -13.93 19.69
N LEU A 34 -7.25 -13.71 20.89
CA LEU A 34 -6.60 -12.46 21.27
C LEU A 34 -5.33 -12.21 20.45
N ALA A 35 -4.51 -13.24 20.22
CA ALA A 35 -3.33 -13.13 19.38
C ALA A 35 -3.67 -12.81 17.92
N GLN A 36 -4.69 -13.46 17.35
CA GLN A 36 -5.18 -13.19 16.00
C GLN A 36 -5.77 -11.78 15.86
N TYR A 37 -6.49 -11.31 16.87
CA TYR A 37 -6.99 -9.93 16.91
C TYR A 37 -5.83 -8.93 16.91
N ASN A 38 -4.84 -9.13 17.77
CA ASN A 38 -3.65 -8.27 17.83
C ASN A 38 -2.87 -8.27 16.50
N GLN A 39 -2.75 -9.43 15.85
CA GLN A 39 -2.14 -9.53 14.53
C GLN A 39 -2.93 -8.74 13.48
N THR A 40 -4.26 -8.87 13.47
CA THR A 40 -5.13 -8.14 12.55
C THR A 40 -5.01 -6.62 12.74
N VAL A 41 -5.03 -6.14 13.99
CA VAL A 41 -4.88 -4.72 14.30
C VAL A 41 -3.53 -4.19 13.81
N LYS A 42 -2.43 -4.91 14.09
CA LYS A 42 -1.08 -4.51 13.65
C LYS A 42 -0.96 -4.53 12.13
N THR A 43 -1.49 -5.55 11.46
CA THR A 43 -1.51 -5.62 9.99
C THR A 43 -2.28 -4.44 9.40
N ASN A 44 -3.45 -4.09 9.96
CA ASN A 44 -4.23 -2.93 9.51
C ASN A 44 -3.49 -1.60 9.70
N GLN A 45 -2.73 -1.46 10.79
CA GLN A 45 -1.88 -0.29 11.00
C GLN A 45 -0.80 -0.21 9.92
N ILE A 46 -0.10 -1.32 9.67
CA ILE A 46 0.96 -1.40 8.64
C ILE A 46 0.41 -1.03 7.26
N THR A 47 -0.72 -1.63 6.87
CA THR A 47 -1.33 -1.36 5.55
C THR A 47 -1.78 0.09 5.42
N THR A 48 -2.29 0.69 6.50
CA THR A 48 -2.66 2.11 6.53
C THR A 48 -1.44 3.01 6.36
N TYR A 49 -0.35 2.75 7.07
CA TYR A 49 0.89 3.52 6.93
C TYR A 49 1.52 3.38 5.53
N GLN A 50 1.50 2.16 4.97
CA GLN A 50 1.94 1.94 3.59
C GLN A 50 1.11 2.72 2.59
N ALA A 51 -0.22 2.75 2.74
CA ALA A 51 -1.10 3.52 1.87
C ALA A 51 -0.82 5.04 1.96
N ILE A 52 -0.56 5.56 3.16
CA ILE A 52 -0.19 6.98 3.36
C ILE A 52 1.15 7.27 2.69
N ASN A 53 2.17 6.43 2.90
CA ASN A 53 3.49 6.61 2.30
C ASN A 53 3.41 6.62 0.77
N THR A 54 2.66 5.71 0.17
CA THR A 54 2.45 5.68 -1.28
C THR A 54 1.79 6.96 -1.80
N ARG A 55 0.76 7.45 -1.09
CA ARG A 55 0.09 8.71 -1.47
C ARG A 55 1.01 9.91 -1.36
N LEU A 56 1.81 9.98 -0.29
CA LEU A 56 2.77 11.06 -0.09
C LEU A 56 3.89 11.03 -1.13
N LEU A 57 4.41 9.85 -1.47
CA LEU A 57 5.40 9.68 -2.52
C LEU A 57 4.86 10.09 -3.89
N ALA A 58 3.62 9.70 -4.21
CA ALA A 58 2.96 10.12 -5.44
C ALA A 58 2.81 11.65 -5.50
N PHE A 59 2.35 12.28 -4.41
CA PHE A 59 2.25 13.72 -4.31
C PHE A 59 3.61 14.41 -4.46
N GLN A 60 4.64 13.94 -3.76
CA GLN A 60 6.01 14.48 -3.86
C GLN A 60 6.53 14.40 -5.29
N THR A 61 6.28 13.29 -5.98
CA THR A 61 6.69 13.10 -7.38
C THR A 61 6.04 14.14 -8.29
N GLN A 62 4.73 14.36 -8.15
CA GLN A 62 4.00 15.37 -8.94
C GLN A 62 4.44 16.80 -8.61
N ALA A 63 4.64 17.10 -7.32
CA ALA A 63 5.14 18.40 -6.89
C ALA A 63 6.56 18.66 -7.41
N ALA A 64 7.43 17.64 -7.44
CA ALA A 64 8.77 17.74 -7.98
C ALA A 64 8.75 18.00 -9.50
N LEU A 65 7.84 17.38 -10.25
CA LEU A 65 7.64 17.68 -11.67
C LEU A 65 7.22 19.13 -11.87
N LEU A 66 6.26 19.62 -11.07
CA LEU A 66 5.78 21.00 -11.14
C LEU A 66 6.83 22.02 -10.69
N ALA A 67 7.74 21.64 -9.81
CA ALA A 67 8.81 22.53 -9.35
C ALA A 67 9.91 22.75 -10.39
N ARG A 68 9.93 21.98 -11.49
CA ARG A 68 10.93 22.19 -12.54
C ARG A 68 10.59 23.46 -13.32
N SER A 69 11.55 24.35 -13.51
CA SER A 69 11.33 25.61 -14.24
C SER A 69 11.20 25.41 -15.75
N ASP A 70 11.77 24.32 -16.28
CA ASP A 70 11.80 24.00 -17.71
C ASP A 70 10.42 23.69 -18.30
N ILE A 71 9.50 23.10 -17.53
CA ILE A 71 8.12 22.84 -17.96
C ILE A 71 7.33 24.13 -18.22
N PHE A 72 7.67 25.24 -17.56
CA PHE A 72 7.04 26.54 -17.80
C PHE A 72 7.69 27.31 -18.95
N ALA A 73 8.90 26.92 -19.34
CA ALA A 73 9.62 27.45 -20.49
C ALA A 73 9.49 26.54 -21.73
N ALA A 74 8.51 25.63 -21.73
CA ALA A 74 8.24 24.75 -22.84
C ALA A 74 7.75 25.55 -24.07
N THR A 75 8.52 25.50 -25.15
CA THR A 75 8.20 26.19 -26.41
C THR A 75 7.51 25.23 -27.39
N LYS A 76 6.40 25.66 -27.97
CA LYS A 76 5.74 24.93 -29.06
C LYS A 76 6.28 25.41 -30.41
N VAL A 77 6.70 24.47 -31.24
CA VAL A 77 7.11 24.73 -32.63
C VAL A 77 5.94 24.45 -33.55
N SER A 78 5.73 25.32 -34.54
CA SER A 78 4.79 25.12 -35.63
C SER A 78 5.56 25.26 -36.93
N VAL A 79 5.52 24.23 -37.78
CA VAL A 79 6.12 24.27 -39.12
C VAL A 79 4.99 24.38 -40.14
N SER A 80 5.21 25.15 -41.20
CA SER A 80 4.21 25.35 -42.26
C SER A 80 4.04 24.13 -43.16
N ASP A 81 5.10 23.35 -43.35
CA ASP A 81 5.12 22.16 -44.19
C ASP A 81 5.95 21.06 -43.53
N GLU A 82 5.26 20.12 -42.87
CA GLU A 82 5.86 19.04 -42.07
C GLU A 82 6.39 17.88 -42.92
N ASP A 83 6.02 17.81 -44.20
CA ASP A 83 6.48 16.76 -45.12
C ASP A 83 7.96 16.95 -45.52
N TYR A 84 8.43 18.19 -45.50
CA TYR A 84 9.81 18.56 -45.86
C TYR A 84 10.69 18.93 -44.67
N LEU A 85 10.11 19.35 -43.54
CA LEU A 85 10.85 19.79 -42.36
C LEU A 85 10.11 19.49 -41.07
N THR A 86 10.78 18.85 -40.13
CA THR A 86 10.34 18.80 -38.72
C THR A 86 11.32 19.59 -37.86
N ALA A 87 10.79 20.26 -36.84
CA ALA A 87 11.61 21.07 -35.94
C ALA A 87 11.18 20.83 -34.49
N THR A 88 12.18 20.68 -33.61
CA THR A 88 12.01 20.55 -32.16
C THR A 88 12.74 21.71 -31.49
N ALA A 89 12.14 22.25 -30.43
CA ALA A 89 12.76 23.30 -29.63
C ALA A 89 13.01 22.79 -28.21
N GLY A 90 14.19 23.09 -27.68
CA GLY A 90 14.52 22.87 -26.28
C GLY A 90 13.89 23.92 -25.37
N SER A 91 14.04 23.73 -24.05
CA SER A 91 13.65 24.73 -23.06
C SER A 91 14.52 26.00 -23.20
N ASN A 92 13.92 27.17 -22.97
CA ASN A 92 14.55 28.51 -23.05
C ASN A 92 14.90 29.02 -24.48
N VAL A 93 14.21 28.55 -25.52
CA VAL A 93 14.35 29.15 -26.87
C VAL A 93 13.60 30.49 -26.93
N GLY A 94 14.24 31.51 -27.53
CA GLY A 94 13.60 32.80 -27.78
C GLY A 94 12.43 32.68 -28.75
N LEU A 95 11.27 33.23 -28.38
CA LEU A 95 10.08 33.22 -29.21
C LEU A 95 10.31 34.08 -30.47
N GLY A 96 10.02 33.52 -31.64
CA GLY A 96 10.19 34.20 -32.91
C GLY A 96 9.77 33.35 -34.10
N THR A 97 9.68 33.98 -35.26
CA THR A 97 9.42 33.31 -36.54
C THR A 97 10.72 33.21 -37.33
N TYR A 98 10.99 32.03 -37.86
CA TYR A 98 12.18 31.76 -38.68
C TYR A 98 11.75 31.34 -40.07
N SER A 99 12.25 32.04 -41.11
CA SER A 99 12.03 31.68 -42.51
C SER A 99 13.18 30.84 -43.02
N LEU A 100 12.87 29.63 -43.46
CA LEU A 100 13.83 28.65 -43.98
C LEU A 100 13.49 28.37 -45.44
N ASN A 101 14.51 28.34 -46.30
CA ASN A 101 14.39 27.94 -47.69
C ASN A 101 15.29 26.72 -47.94
N ILE A 102 14.72 25.61 -48.39
CA ILE A 102 15.41 24.34 -48.59
C ILE A 102 15.77 24.23 -50.06
N THR A 103 17.05 24.38 -50.39
CA THR A 103 17.52 24.38 -51.80
C THR A 103 18.04 23.02 -52.28
N ALA A 104 18.49 22.16 -51.37
CA ALA A 104 18.93 20.79 -51.65
C ALA A 104 18.98 19.96 -50.35
N LEU A 105 18.80 18.65 -50.46
CA LEU A 105 19.05 17.70 -49.37
C LEU A 105 20.52 17.25 -49.39
N ALA A 106 21.05 16.87 -48.22
CA ALA A 106 22.43 16.41 -48.04
C ALA A 106 22.65 14.99 -48.56
#